data_AF-C3K8R0-F1
#
_entry.id   AF-C3K8R0-F1
#
_cell.length_a   1.000
_cell.length_b   1.000
_cell.length_c   1.000
_cell.angle_alpha   90.00
_cell.angle_beta   90.00
_cell.angle_gamma   90.00
#
_symmetry.space_group_name_H-M   'P 1'
#
loop_
_entity.id
_entity.type
_entity.pdbx_description
1 polymer ?
#
loop_
_entity_poly.entity_id
_entity_poly.type
_entity_poly.pdbx_seq_one_letter_code
_entity_poly.pdbx_strand_id
1 'polypeptide(L)'
;MSKLAEFRQLEKHLAEQLQALEALKGDAGLKKEIEFETKLRDLLAKYGYSLKDVINLLDPQAGQRAPVAESKVGSRKPRQLKVYKNPHTGEVVETKGGNHKTLKDWKSKHGAATVESWLSK
;
A
#
# COMPACT_ATOMS: atom_id res chain seq x y z
N MET A 1 -11.74 14.13 28.54
CA MET A 1 -12.55 15.21 27.95
C MET A 1 -14.02 14.92 28.24
N SER A 2 -14.86 15.94 28.42
CA SER A 2 -16.30 15.73 28.65
C SER A 2 -16.99 15.49 27.31
N LYS A 3 -17.91 14.52 27.24
CA LYS A 3 -18.71 14.21 26.03
C LYS A 3 -19.44 15.43 25.47
N LEU A 4 -19.84 16.37 26.33
CA LEU A 4 -20.48 17.63 25.92
C LEU A 4 -19.52 18.53 25.12
N ALA A 5 -18.25 18.56 25.52
CA ALA A 5 -17.24 19.35 24.82
C ALA A 5 -16.93 18.75 23.45
N GLU A 6 -16.84 17.42 23.36
CA GLU A 6 -16.66 16.70 22.10
C GLU A 6 -17.84 16.93 21.14
N PHE A 7 -19.08 16.86 21.64
CA PHE A 7 -20.28 17.12 20.84
C PHE A 7 -20.28 18.54 20.26
N ARG A 8 -20.00 19.56 21.09
CA ARG A 8 -19.94 20.95 20.60
C ARG A 8 -18.79 21.21 19.63
N GLN A 9 -17.67 20.50 19.79
CA GLN A 9 -16.57 20.57 18.83
C GLN A 9 -16.99 19.99 17.47
N LEU A 10 -17.69 18.85 17.47
CA LEU A 10 -18.22 18.24 16.25
C LEU A 10 -19.26 19.13 15.57
N GLU A 11 -20.17 19.76 16.33
CA GLU A 11 -21.15 20.71 15.76
C GLU A 11 -20.47 21.89 15.07
N LYS A 12 -19.41 22.46 15.68
CA LYS A 12 -18.64 23.55 15.06
C LYS A 12 -17.97 23.12 13.77
N HIS A 13 -17.31 21.95 13.78
CA HIS A 13 -16.66 21.43 12.59
C HIS A 13 -17.66 21.15 11.47
N LEU A 14 -18.84 20.62 11.80
CA LEU A 14 -19.91 20.41 10.82
C LEU A 14 -20.38 21.75 10.22
N ALA A 15 -20.54 22.79 11.04
CA ALA A 15 -20.91 24.12 10.56
C ALA A 15 -19.85 24.71 9.62
N GLU A 16 -18.56 24.57 9.96
CA GLU A 16 -17.44 25.00 9.11
C GLU A 16 -17.42 24.28 7.77
N GLN A 17 -17.65 22.96 7.76
CA GLN A 17 -17.73 22.17 6.53
C GLN A 17 -18.91 22.58 5.65
N LEU A 18 -20.08 22.83 6.25
CA LEU A 18 -21.25 23.32 5.51
C LEU A 18 -20.98 24.69 4.88
N GLN A 19 -20.35 25.60 5.63
CA GLN A 19 -19.99 26.92 5.11
C GLN A 19 -18.97 26.82 3.96
N ALA A 20 -17.97 25.93 4.07
CA ALA A 20 -17.02 25.67 3.00
C ALA A 20 -17.71 25.12 1.73
N LEU A 21 -18.69 24.22 1.89
CA LEU A 21 -19.49 23.73 0.76
C LEU A 21 -20.32 24.82 0.10
N GLU A 22 -20.92 25.74 0.87
CA GLU A 22 -21.67 26.87 0.32
C GLU A 22 -20.77 27.85 -0.45
N ALA A 23 -19.58 28.13 0.07
CA ALA A 23 -18.59 28.95 -0.63
C ALA A 23 -18.21 28.33 -1.99
N LEU A 24 -18.00 27.00 -2.03
CA LEU A 24 -17.69 26.28 -3.26
C LEU A 24 -18.86 26.24 -4.25
N LYS A 25 -20.12 26.19 -3.78
CA LYS A 25 -21.31 26.29 -4.66
C LYS A 25 -21.40 27.62 -5.41
N GLY A 26 -20.79 28.69 -4.88
CA GLY A 26 -20.71 30.00 -5.54
C GLY A 26 -19.68 30.06 -6.66
N ASP A 27 -18.73 29.12 -6.70
CA ASP A 27 -17.62 29.13 -7.65
C ASP A 27 -18.09 28.83 -9.08
N ALA A 28 -17.81 29.75 -10.00
CA ALA A 28 -18.17 29.61 -11.40
C ALA A 28 -17.36 28.51 -12.13
N GLY A 29 -16.14 28.22 -11.66
CA GLY A 29 -15.32 27.10 -12.12
C GLY A 29 -15.96 25.76 -11.77
N LEU A 30 -16.37 25.58 -10.51
CA LEU A 30 -17.03 24.35 -10.08
C LEU A 30 -18.33 24.09 -10.85
N LYS A 31 -19.13 25.13 -11.11
CA LYS A 31 -20.35 25.01 -11.93
C LYS A 31 -20.05 24.53 -13.35
N LYS A 32 -19.00 25.05 -13.98
CA LYS A 32 -18.59 24.62 -15.33
C LYS A 32 -18.10 23.18 -15.35
N GLU A 33 -17.35 22.76 -14.33
CA GLU A 33 -16.88 21.38 -14.20
C GLU A 33 -18.06 20.41 -14.04
N ILE A 34 -19.03 20.73 -13.18
CA ILE A 34 -20.25 19.93 -13.00
C ILE A 34 -21.07 19.87 -14.29
N GLU A 35 -21.22 20.99 -15.00
CA GLU A 35 -21.94 21.03 -16.28
C GLU A 35 -21.27 20.15 -17.34
N PHE A 36 -19.94 20.24 -17.44
CA PHE A 36 -19.15 19.39 -18.35
C PHE A 36 -19.30 17.91 -18.00
N GLU A 37 -19.14 17.55 -16.72
CA GLU A 37 -19.26 16.16 -16.27
C GLU A 37 -20.65 15.60 -16.57
N THR A 38 -21.69 16.38 -16.28
CA THR A 38 -23.09 15.97 -16.51
C THR A 38 -23.35 15.72 -17.99
N LYS A 39 -22.97 16.67 -18.86
CA LYS A 39 -23.11 16.51 -20.32
C LYS A 39 -22.32 15.32 -20.85
N LEU A 40 -21.12 15.09 -20.33
CA LEU A 40 -20.31 13.92 -20.71
C LEU A 40 -21.01 12.62 -20.31
N ARG A 41 -21.50 12.51 -19.07
CA ARG A 41 -22.21 11.32 -18.59
C ARG A 41 -23.48 11.06 -19.39
N ASP A 42 -24.26 12.09 -19.69
CA ASP A 42 -25.46 11.99 -20.52
C ASP A 42 -25.12 11.53 -21.95
N LEU A 43 -24.05 12.07 -22.54
CA LEU A 43 -23.58 11.65 -23.85
C LEU A 43 -23.17 10.17 -23.85
N LEU A 44 -22.41 9.74 -22.84
CA LEU A 44 -22.01 8.35 -22.70
C LEU A 44 -23.21 7.42 -22.53
N ALA A 45 -24.18 7.80 -21.70
CA ALA A 45 -25.42 7.05 -21.51
C ALA A 45 -26.23 6.94 -22.81
N LYS A 46 -26.37 8.04 -23.57
CA LYS A 46 -27.13 8.08 -24.82
C LYS A 46 -26.59 7.13 -25.88
N TYR A 47 -25.27 6.99 -25.97
CA TYR A 47 -24.60 6.17 -26.97
C TYR A 47 -24.11 4.81 -26.44
N GLY A 48 -24.34 4.51 -25.16
CA GLY A 48 -23.93 3.26 -24.54
C GLY A 48 -22.41 3.09 -24.40
N TYR A 49 -21.65 4.19 -24.40
CA TYR A 49 -20.20 4.16 -24.24
C TYR A 49 -19.80 4.21 -22.77
N SER A 50 -18.74 3.50 -22.42
CA SER A 50 -18.11 3.55 -21.10
C SER A 50 -16.96 4.56 -21.08
N LEU A 51 -16.52 4.96 -19.88
CA LEU A 51 -15.30 5.79 -19.72
C LEU A 51 -14.06 5.11 -20.33
N LYS A 52 -14.02 3.77 -20.35
CA LYS A 52 -12.93 3.02 -20.99
C LYS A 52 -12.92 3.23 -22.51
N ASP A 53 -14.10 3.34 -23.13
CA ASP A 53 -14.21 3.60 -24.56
C ASP A 53 -13.77 5.02 -24.90
N VAL A 54 -14.05 6.00 -24.02
CA VAL A 54 -13.53 7.37 -24.15
C VAL A 54 -12.00 7.38 -24.06
N ILE A 55 -11.43 6.66 -23.09
CA ILE A 55 -9.97 6.55 -22.97
C ILE A 55 -9.38 5.91 -24.23
N ASN A 56 -9.95 4.81 -24.72
CA ASN A 56 -9.49 4.15 -25.95
C ASN A 56 -9.61 5.05 -27.20
N LEU A 57 -10.60 5.96 -27.24
CA LEU A 57 -10.78 6.90 -28.33
C LEU A 57 -9.74 8.03 -28.31
N LEU A 58 -9.45 8.58 -27.13
CA LEU A 58 -8.54 9.72 -26.97
C LEU A 58 -7.07 9.32 -26.89
N ASP A 59 -6.80 8.21 -26.19
CA ASP A 59 -5.47 7.62 -26.07
C ASP A 59 -5.56 6.09 -26.22
N PRO A 60 -5.55 5.58 -27.47
CA PRO A 60 -5.54 4.15 -27.75
C PRO A 60 -4.31 3.42 -27.19
N GLN A 61 -3.24 4.16 -26.86
CA GLN A 61 -1.98 3.64 -26.35
C GLN A 61 -1.90 3.68 -24.81
N ALA A 62 -2.81 4.41 -24.12
CA ALA A 62 -2.88 4.42 -22.65
C ALA A 62 -3.06 3.03 -22.04
N GLY A 63 -3.75 2.13 -22.76
CA GLY A 63 -3.91 0.73 -22.37
C GLY A 63 -2.74 -0.17 -22.76
N GLN A 64 -1.91 0.25 -23.72
CA GLN A 64 -0.66 -0.41 -24.05
C GLN A 64 0.40 0.04 -23.05
N ARG A 65 0.32 -0.51 -21.83
CA ARG A 65 1.55 -0.69 -21.07
C ARG A 65 2.46 -1.51 -21.98
N ALA A 66 3.52 -0.86 -22.51
CA ALA A 66 4.63 -1.58 -23.10
C ALA A 66 4.95 -2.75 -22.16
N PRO A 67 5.09 -3.99 -22.67
CA PRO A 67 5.48 -5.09 -21.80
C PRO A 67 6.72 -4.60 -21.08
N VAL A 68 6.60 -4.42 -19.75
CA VAL A 68 7.75 -4.15 -18.90
C VAL A 68 8.68 -5.27 -19.25
N ALA A 69 9.78 -4.96 -19.95
CA ALA A 69 10.77 -5.93 -20.37
C ALA A 69 10.98 -6.81 -19.15
N GLU A 70 10.62 -8.10 -19.26
CA GLU A 70 10.62 -9.02 -18.13
C GLU A 70 11.97 -8.84 -17.46
N SER A 71 11.97 -8.17 -16.30
CA SER A 71 13.16 -8.06 -15.49
C SER A 71 13.47 -9.50 -15.18
N LYS A 72 14.47 -10.08 -15.87
CA LYS A 72 14.85 -11.47 -15.74
C LYS A 72 14.79 -11.77 -14.26
N VAL A 73 13.78 -12.54 -13.86
CA VAL A 73 13.62 -12.95 -12.48
C VAL A 73 14.83 -13.82 -12.25
N GLY A 74 15.90 -13.20 -11.76
CA GLY A 74 17.09 -13.90 -11.33
C GLY A 74 16.57 -14.92 -10.34
N SER A 75 16.61 -16.19 -10.72
CA SER A 75 16.15 -17.29 -9.90
C SER A 75 16.94 -17.21 -8.61
N ARG A 76 16.34 -16.61 -7.59
CA ARG A 76 16.99 -16.41 -6.30
C ARG A 76 17.29 -17.80 -5.78
N LYS A 77 18.59 -18.10 -5.65
CA LYS A 77 19.11 -19.39 -5.19
C LYS A 77 18.24 -19.89 -4.02
N PRO A 78 17.69 -21.11 -4.08
CA PRO A 78 16.79 -21.61 -3.05
C PRO A 78 17.48 -21.53 -1.69
N ARG A 79 16.74 -21.08 -0.66
CA ARG A 79 17.30 -20.85 0.68
C ARG A 79 17.86 -22.17 1.22
N GLN A 80 19.17 -22.20 1.48
CA GLN A 80 19.85 -23.35 2.07
C GLN A 80 19.46 -23.48 3.54
N LEU A 81 19.34 -24.72 4.01
CA LEU A 81 19.19 -25.05 5.41
C LEU A 81 20.49 -24.70 6.13
N LYS A 82 20.43 -23.72 7.03
CA LYS A 82 21.52 -23.35 7.93
C LYS A 82 21.40 -24.11 9.24
N VAL A 83 22.45 -24.80 9.66
CA VAL A 83 22.47 -25.56 10.91
C VAL A 83 23.36 -24.84 11.93
N TYR A 84 22.77 -24.36 13.02
CA TYR A 84 23.48 -23.70 14.11
C TYR A 84 23.59 -24.65 15.30
N LYS A 85 24.80 -24.78 15.87
CA LYS A 85 25.04 -25.61 17.06
C LYS A 85 25.54 -24.74 18.21
N ASN A 86 24.77 -24.63 19.28
CA ASN A 86 25.18 -23.87 20.46
C ASN A 86 26.22 -24.68 21.27
N PRO A 87 27.45 -24.16 21.47
CA PRO A 87 28.49 -24.84 22.24
C PRO A 87 28.22 -24.87 23.75
N HIS A 88 27.34 -23.99 24.26
CA HIS A 88 27.04 -23.88 25.69
C HIS A 88 25.94 -24.85 26.14
N THR A 89 24.94 -25.10 25.29
CA THR A 89 23.78 -25.97 25.64
C THR A 89 23.77 -27.27 24.83
N GLY A 90 24.58 -27.37 23.78
CA GLY A 90 24.55 -28.50 22.85
C GLY A 90 23.35 -28.53 21.90
N GLU A 91 22.42 -27.57 22.03
CA GLU A 91 21.22 -27.47 21.20
C GLU A 91 21.56 -27.16 19.74
N VAL A 92 20.83 -27.79 18.82
CA VAL A 92 20.99 -27.62 17.37
C VAL A 92 19.73 -27.03 16.77
N VAL A 93 19.88 -25.99 15.94
CA VAL A 93 18.79 -25.30 15.25
C VAL A 93 19.02 -25.34 13.75
N GLU A 94 18.07 -25.94 13.02
CA GLU A 94 18.07 -25.97 11.56
C GLU A 94 17.05 -24.98 11.02
N THR A 95 17.49 -24.02 10.20
CA THR A 95 16.59 -23.01 9.64
C THR A 95 16.98 -22.57 8.24
N LYS A 96 15.98 -22.40 7.36
CA LYS A 96 16.16 -21.82 6.01
C LYS A 96 16.22 -20.28 6.03
N GLY A 97 16.25 -19.65 7.21
CA GLY A 97 16.30 -18.19 7.36
C GLY A 97 16.40 -17.72 8.82
N GLY A 98 16.56 -16.41 9.04
CA GLY A 98 16.77 -15.84 10.39
C GLY A 98 15.53 -15.82 11.31
N ASN A 99 14.36 -16.27 10.85
CA ASN A 99 13.12 -16.23 11.64
C ASN A 99 12.90 -17.52 12.45
N HIS A 100 13.81 -17.83 13.38
CA HIS A 100 13.68 -18.96 14.30
C HIS A 100 13.76 -18.46 15.75
N LYS A 101 12.82 -18.86 16.61
CA LYS A 101 12.70 -18.35 17.99
C LYS A 101 13.97 -18.59 18.80
N THR A 102 14.46 -19.82 18.83
CA THR A 102 15.70 -20.20 19.53
C THR A 102 16.93 -19.44 19.01
N LEU A 103 16.98 -19.16 17.71
CA LEU A 103 18.10 -18.42 17.11
C LEU A 103 18.06 -16.95 17.54
N LYS A 104 16.87 -16.34 17.61
CA LYS A 104 16.69 -14.99 18.15
C LYS A 104 17.07 -14.92 19.63
N ASP A 105 16.68 -15.93 20.40
CA ASP A 105 17.02 -16.01 21.83
C ASP A 105 18.53 -16.14 22.04
N TRP A 106 19.22 -16.96 21.23
CA TRP A 106 20.68 -17.03 21.25
C TRP A 106 21.32 -15.70 20.84
N LYS A 107 20.83 -15.05 19.77
CA LYS A 107 21.35 -13.76 19.31
C LYS A 107 21.17 -12.66 20.36
N SER A 108 20.10 -12.73 21.14
CA SER A 108 19.85 -11.83 22.28
C SER A 108 20.82 -12.09 23.44
N LYS A 109 21.12 -13.37 23.75
CA LYS A 109 21.97 -13.75 24.89
C LYS A 109 23.48 -13.65 24.61
N HIS A 110 23.92 -14.03 23.41
CA HIS A 110 25.34 -14.17 23.06
C HIS A 110 25.80 -13.17 21.98
N GLY A 111 24.89 -12.38 21.44
CA GLY A 111 25.14 -11.45 20.34
C GLY A 111 25.03 -12.11 18.96
N ALA A 112 24.65 -11.30 17.97
CA ALA A 112 24.39 -11.80 16.61
C ALA A 112 25.64 -12.36 15.92
N ALA A 113 26.80 -11.72 16.09
CA ALA A 113 28.07 -12.15 15.48
C ALA A 113 28.56 -13.49 16.04
N THR A 114 28.44 -13.70 17.35
CA THR A 114 28.80 -14.95 18.02
C THR A 114 27.92 -16.11 17.59
N VAL A 115 26.61 -15.90 17.47
CA VAL A 115 25.71 -16.96 17.00
C VAL A 115 25.92 -17.26 15.52
N GLU A 116 26.37 -16.29 14.73
CA GLU A 116 26.70 -16.51 13.32
C GLU A 116 27.96 -17.36 13.12
N SER A 117 28.91 -17.36 14.06
CA SER A 117 30.07 -18.27 14.02
C SER A 117 29.75 -19.71 14.42
N TRP A 118 28.57 -19.96 14.99
CA TRP A 118 28.08 -21.31 15.34
C TRP A 118 27.41 -22.05 14.18
N LEU A 119 27.43 -21.45 13.00
CA LEU A 119 26.94 -22.05 11.77
C LEU A 119 27.86 -23.22 11.37
N SER A 120 27.34 -24.44 11.43
CA SER A 120 28.06 -25.67 11.10
C SER A 120 27.89 -26.07 9.63
N LYS A 121 26.78 -25.66 8.99
CA LYS A 121 26.48 -25.97 7.58
C LYS A 121 25.49 -24.99 6.98
#